data_AF-A0A2E0X8X3-F1
#
_entry.id   AF-A0A2E0X8X3-F1
#
_cell.length_a   1.000
_cell.length_b   1.000
_cell.length_c   1.000
_cell.angle_alpha   90.00
_cell.angle_beta   90.00
_cell.angle_gamma   90.00
#
_symmetry.space_group_name_H-M   'P 1'
#
loop_
_entity.id
_entity.type
_entity.pdbx_description
1 polymer ?
#
loop_
_entity_poly.entity_id
_entity_poly.type
_entity_poly.pdbx_seq_one_letter_code
_entity_poly.pdbx_strand_id
1 'polypeptide(L)'
;MDSPSPIGIDLHQSGIEMKQSRLKFRVRSLLLLMTSIALTLGYLAMRAGRVVELQQHVESLGGSVTSKHDVRIDAEVEYVPDTAPLDVTRGSLPKGWLVEPVGIDLSWSDANDADVARIAKTEQLEGISLDGTDVTDEAVRVLATLPRIRSIGLSNTGITDVALQHLSTISGLEDLDVSNTTVSDEGLRHLEELHSLKNLNLVETGVTEAGYMRIQAALPNCIVGWW
;
A
#
# COMPACT_ATOMS: atom_id res chain seq x y z
N MET A 1 -88.13 26.68 -29.33
CA MET A 1 -87.63 25.79 -28.26
C MET A 1 -86.12 25.80 -28.36
N ASP A 2 -85.48 26.10 -27.24
CA ASP A 2 -84.19 26.78 -27.10
C ASP A 2 -82.97 26.13 -27.75
N SER A 3 -82.12 26.97 -28.33
CA SER A 3 -80.71 26.67 -28.60
C SER A 3 -79.92 26.78 -27.29
N PRO A 4 -79.13 25.77 -26.87
CA PRO A 4 -78.30 25.91 -25.69
C PRO A 4 -76.97 26.60 -26.03
N SER A 5 -76.63 27.62 -25.24
CA SER A 5 -75.35 28.35 -25.23
C SER A 5 -74.16 27.42 -24.94
N PRO A 6 -72.97 27.66 -25.51
CA PRO A 6 -71.80 26.84 -25.24
C PRO A 6 -71.22 27.13 -23.85
N ILE A 7 -70.98 26.04 -23.11
CA ILE A 7 -70.32 26.01 -21.80
C ILE A 7 -68.86 26.42 -21.97
N GLY A 8 -68.47 27.53 -21.33
CA GLY A 8 -67.08 27.94 -21.19
C GLY A 8 -66.36 27.03 -20.19
N ILE A 9 -65.35 26.31 -20.66
CA ILE A 9 -64.37 25.63 -19.79
C ILE A 9 -63.11 26.50 -19.82
N ASP A 10 -62.90 27.21 -18.72
CA ASP A 10 -61.72 28.03 -18.44
C ASP A 10 -60.51 27.11 -18.20
N LEU A 11 -59.63 27.01 -19.19
CA LEU A 11 -58.36 26.28 -19.09
C LEU A 11 -57.38 27.16 -18.31
N HIS A 12 -57.39 26.99 -16.99
CA HIS A 12 -56.41 27.57 -16.09
C HIS A 12 -55.01 27.02 -16.42
N GLN A 13 -54.27 27.69 -17.33
CA GLN A 13 -52.86 27.44 -17.58
C GLN A 13 -52.05 27.86 -16.34
N SER A 14 -51.77 26.91 -15.45
CA SER A 14 -50.73 27.06 -14.43
C SER A 14 -49.36 26.97 -15.10
N GLY A 15 -48.85 28.12 -15.53
CA GLY A 15 -47.48 28.27 -16.00
C GLY A 15 -46.49 27.97 -14.88
N ILE A 16 -45.85 26.81 -14.91
CA ILE A 16 -44.66 26.52 -14.12
C ILE A 16 -43.50 27.25 -14.81
N GLU A 17 -43.19 28.47 -14.36
CA GLU A 17 -41.95 29.16 -14.71
C GLU A 17 -40.76 28.40 -14.12
N MET A 18 -40.15 27.51 -14.91
CA MET A 18 -38.84 26.96 -14.59
C MET A 18 -37.78 28.06 -14.71
N LYS A 19 -37.32 28.56 -13.55
CA LYS A 19 -36.20 29.49 -13.40
C LYS A 19 -34.92 28.89 -13.99
N GLN A 20 -34.68 29.13 -15.28
CA GLN A 20 -33.44 28.75 -15.96
C GLN A 20 -32.28 29.60 -15.40
N SER A 21 -31.61 29.06 -14.39
CA SER A 21 -30.29 29.52 -13.96
C SER A 21 -29.28 29.30 -15.10
N ARG A 22 -29.07 30.33 -15.93
CA ARG A 22 -28.05 30.32 -16.98
C ARG A 22 -26.67 30.44 -16.34
N LEU A 23 -26.03 29.31 -16.11
CA LEU A 23 -24.67 29.21 -15.62
C LEU A 23 -23.72 29.84 -16.67
N LYS A 24 -23.30 31.08 -16.45
CA LYS A 24 -22.44 31.84 -17.37
C LYS A 24 -20.98 31.40 -17.24
N PHE A 25 -20.65 30.21 -17.72
CA PHE A 25 -19.25 29.81 -17.81
C PHE A 25 -18.56 30.62 -18.90
N ARG A 26 -17.54 31.40 -18.51
CA ARG A 26 -16.62 32.02 -19.48
C ARG A 26 -15.87 30.89 -20.19
N VAL A 27 -15.68 30.99 -21.51
CA VAL A 27 -14.96 29.97 -22.32
C VAL A 27 -13.60 29.59 -21.72
N ARG A 28 -12.88 30.55 -21.11
CA ARG A 28 -11.65 30.31 -20.37
C ARG A 28 -11.82 29.35 -19.18
N SER A 29 -12.91 29.47 -18.43
CA SER A 29 -13.25 28.57 -17.31
C SER A 29 -13.59 27.17 -17.80
N LEU A 30 -14.25 27.04 -18.97
CA LEU A 30 -14.53 25.74 -19.58
C LEU A 30 -13.25 25.06 -20.08
N LEU A 31 -12.34 25.83 -20.71
CA LEU A 31 -11.04 25.31 -21.16
C LEU A 31 -10.19 24.84 -19.99
N LEU A 32 -10.12 25.61 -18.90
CA LEU A 32 -9.39 25.21 -17.69
C LEU A 32 -9.96 23.94 -17.05
N LEU A 33 -11.30 23.82 -17.02
CA LEU A 33 -11.96 22.61 -16.52
C LEU A 33 -11.64 21.40 -17.41
N MET A 34 -11.72 21.54 -18.72
CA MET A 34 -11.40 20.47 -19.67
C MET A 34 -9.93 20.03 -19.57
N THR A 35 -8.99 20.97 -19.42
CA THR A 35 -7.58 20.62 -19.19
C THR A 35 -7.37 19.91 -17.87
N SER A 36 -8.05 20.35 -16.80
CA SER A 36 -8.00 19.68 -15.50
C SER A 36 -8.52 18.25 -15.60
N ILE A 37 -9.66 18.04 -16.28
CA ILE A 37 -10.24 16.72 -16.49
C ILE A 37 -9.28 15.84 -17.31
N ALA A 38 -8.73 16.34 -18.41
CA ALA A 38 -7.79 15.61 -19.25
C ALA A 38 -6.52 15.21 -18.48
N LEU A 39 -5.96 16.12 -17.67
CA LEU A 39 -4.81 15.83 -16.81
C LEU A 39 -5.16 14.77 -15.76
N THR A 40 -6.32 14.87 -15.12
CA THR A 40 -6.76 13.87 -14.12
C THR A 40 -7.00 12.49 -14.75
N LEU A 41 -7.58 12.42 -15.95
CA LEU A 41 -7.79 11.15 -16.66
C LEU A 41 -6.48 10.55 -17.14
N GLY A 42 -5.57 11.37 -17.67
CA GLY A 42 -4.22 10.94 -18.05
C GLY A 42 -3.43 10.41 -16.86
N TYR A 43 -3.50 11.10 -15.72
CA TYR A 43 -2.93 10.64 -14.46
C TYR A 43 -3.53 9.29 -14.01
N LEU A 44 -4.87 9.15 -14.06
CA LEU A 44 -5.55 7.90 -13.70
C LEU A 44 -5.13 6.74 -14.61
N ALA A 45 -5.03 6.97 -15.92
CA ALA A 45 -4.62 5.94 -16.89
C ALA A 45 -3.16 5.49 -16.67
N MET A 46 -2.25 6.43 -16.40
CA MET A 46 -0.87 6.08 -16.04
C MET A 46 -0.79 5.33 -14.72
N ARG A 47 -1.55 5.77 -13.69
CA ARG A 47 -1.64 5.10 -12.38
C ARG A 47 -2.15 3.67 -12.53
N ALA A 48 -3.21 3.51 -13.31
CA ALA A 48 -3.81 2.23 -13.64
C ALA A 48 -2.82 1.26 -14.30
N GLY A 49 -2.04 1.72 -15.28
CA GLY A 49 -1.05 0.90 -15.96
C GLY A 49 0.04 0.38 -15.02
N ARG A 50 0.58 1.25 -14.16
CA ARG A 50 1.61 0.87 -13.18
C ARG A 50 1.12 -0.18 -12.18
N VAL A 51 -0.10 -0.04 -11.68
CA VAL A 51 -0.68 -1.01 -10.74
C VAL A 51 -0.85 -2.37 -11.39
N VAL A 52 -1.29 -2.43 -12.65
CA VAL A 52 -1.44 -3.70 -13.38
C VAL A 52 -0.08 -4.35 -13.66
N GLU A 53 0.92 -3.57 -14.07
CA GLU A 53 2.28 -4.07 -14.33
C GLU A 53 2.92 -4.62 -13.05
N LEU A 54 2.79 -3.90 -11.93
CA LEU A 54 3.27 -4.34 -10.62
C LEU A 54 2.55 -5.61 -10.17
N GLN A 55 1.23 -5.65 -10.29
CA GLN A 55 0.42 -6.83 -9.95
C GLN A 55 0.90 -8.07 -10.73
N GLN A 56 1.04 -7.93 -12.06
CA GLN A 56 1.52 -9.02 -12.92
C GLN A 56 2.92 -9.47 -12.55
N HIS A 57 3.81 -8.54 -12.20
CA HIS A 57 5.16 -8.87 -11.78
C HIS A 57 5.17 -9.63 -10.45
N VAL A 58 4.46 -9.14 -9.44
CA VAL A 58 4.36 -9.81 -8.13
C VAL A 58 3.72 -11.19 -8.27
N GLU A 59 2.63 -11.30 -9.03
CA GLU A 59 1.98 -12.59 -9.32
C GLU A 59 2.89 -13.54 -10.10
N SER A 60 3.73 -13.03 -11.01
CA SER A 60 4.69 -13.86 -11.75
C SER A 60 5.77 -14.49 -10.87
N LEU A 61 6.06 -13.87 -9.73
CA LEU A 61 6.97 -14.38 -8.71
C LEU A 61 6.24 -15.33 -7.72
N GLY A 62 4.92 -15.49 -7.83
CA GLY A 62 4.13 -16.26 -6.87
C GLY A 62 3.74 -15.48 -5.61
N GLY A 63 4.00 -14.17 -5.58
CA GLY A 63 3.60 -13.29 -4.50
C GLY A 63 2.16 -12.79 -4.62
N SER A 64 1.74 -12.02 -3.61
CA SER A 64 0.45 -11.37 -3.58
C SER A 64 0.58 -9.89 -3.26
N VAL A 65 -0.42 -9.12 -3.70
CA VAL A 65 -0.50 -7.69 -3.44
C VAL A 65 -1.69 -7.43 -2.54
N THR A 66 -1.46 -6.72 -1.43
CA THR A 66 -2.47 -6.47 -0.41
C THR A 66 -2.78 -4.98 -0.26
N SER A 67 -4.05 -4.70 0.05
CA SER A 67 -4.53 -3.37 0.44
C SER A 67 -4.38 -3.09 1.93
N LYS A 68 -3.94 -4.09 2.71
CA LYS A 68 -3.65 -3.95 4.13
C LYS A 68 -2.19 -3.54 4.34
N HIS A 69 -2.00 -2.69 5.33
CA HIS A 69 -0.69 -2.16 5.77
C HIS A 69 0.12 -3.25 6.50
N ASP A 70 -0.62 -4.10 7.19
CA ASP A 70 -0.16 -5.21 7.99
C ASP A 70 0.12 -6.42 7.09
N VAL A 71 1.35 -6.55 6.60
CA VAL A 71 1.90 -7.89 6.35
C VAL A 71 2.29 -8.41 7.73
N ARG A 72 1.30 -8.92 8.49
CA ARG A 72 1.48 -9.20 9.92
C ARG A 72 2.56 -10.24 10.11
N ILE A 73 3.65 -9.82 10.75
CA ILE A 73 4.68 -10.68 11.34
C ILE A 73 4.08 -11.26 12.62
N ASP A 74 3.06 -12.11 12.50
CA ASP A 74 2.48 -12.84 13.62
C ASP A 74 2.43 -14.32 13.22
N ALA A 75 3.20 -15.15 13.91
CA ALA A 75 3.14 -16.60 13.82
C ALA A 75 1.69 -17.10 14.02
N GLU A 76 1.27 -18.04 13.17
CA GLU A 76 -0.05 -18.70 13.11
C GLU A 76 -1.26 -17.82 12.75
N VAL A 77 -1.63 -17.76 11.46
CA VAL A 77 -3.05 -17.63 11.06
C VAL A 77 -3.38 -18.51 9.86
N GLU A 78 -4.47 -19.25 10.05
CA GLU A 78 -5.18 -20.18 9.17
C GLU A 78 -5.46 -19.63 7.75
N TYR A 79 -5.13 -20.46 6.75
CA TYR A 79 -5.45 -20.26 5.33
C TYR A 79 -6.98 -20.19 5.10
N VAL A 80 -7.48 -19.04 4.65
CA VAL A 80 -8.86 -18.88 4.16
C VAL A 80 -8.82 -18.72 2.64
N PRO A 81 -9.25 -19.71 1.84
CA PRO A 81 -9.21 -19.58 0.39
C PRO A 81 -10.26 -18.58 -0.09
N ASP A 82 -9.81 -17.54 -0.80
CA ASP A 82 -10.68 -16.56 -1.45
C ASP A 82 -11.23 -17.15 -2.76
N THR A 83 -12.20 -18.06 -2.65
CA THR A 83 -12.98 -18.53 -3.80
C THR A 83 -14.28 -17.74 -3.90
N ALA A 84 -14.21 -16.52 -4.41
CA ALA A 84 -15.37 -15.83 -4.97
C ALA A 84 -15.21 -15.72 -6.50
N PRO A 85 -16.15 -16.25 -7.30
CA PRO A 85 -16.07 -16.11 -8.76
C PRO A 85 -16.17 -14.64 -9.17
N LEU A 86 -15.36 -14.26 -10.16
CA LEU A 86 -15.43 -12.94 -10.80
C LEU A 86 -16.83 -12.69 -11.39
N ASP A 87 -17.65 -11.89 -10.72
CA ASP A 87 -18.92 -11.40 -11.26
C ASP A 87 -18.64 -10.18 -12.15
N VAL A 88 -18.77 -10.39 -13.47
CA VAL A 88 -18.49 -9.40 -14.52
C VAL A 88 -19.74 -8.58 -14.88
N THR A 89 -20.77 -8.53 -14.02
CA THR A 89 -21.99 -7.79 -14.35
C THR A 89 -21.93 -6.30 -13.97
N ARG A 90 -21.77 -5.48 -15.02
CA ARG A 90 -22.13 -4.04 -15.14
C ARG A 90 -21.34 -3.04 -14.30
N GLY A 91 -20.39 -2.38 -14.96
CA GLY A 91 -20.17 -0.93 -14.85
C GLY A 91 -19.58 -0.39 -13.54
N SER A 92 -19.06 -1.26 -12.69
CA SER A 92 -18.35 -0.87 -11.47
C SER A 92 -16.86 -1.12 -11.69
N LEU A 93 -16.03 -0.09 -11.66
CA LEU A 93 -14.58 -0.29 -11.57
C LEU A 93 -14.31 -1.18 -10.35
N PRO A 94 -13.52 -2.28 -10.48
CA PRO A 94 -13.19 -3.11 -9.33
C PRO A 94 -12.58 -2.22 -8.25
N LYS A 95 -13.09 -2.33 -7.01
CA LYS A 95 -12.70 -1.47 -5.88
C LYS A 95 -11.18 -1.41 -5.64
N GLY A 96 -10.42 -2.40 -6.13
CA GLY A 96 -8.95 -2.45 -6.08
C GLY A 96 -8.20 -1.54 -7.06
N TRP A 97 -8.85 -0.98 -8.08
CA TRP A 97 -8.13 -0.15 -9.09
C TRP A 97 -7.85 1.29 -8.63
N LEU A 98 -8.50 1.74 -7.57
CA LEU A 98 -8.38 3.11 -7.06
C LEU A 98 -7.47 3.21 -5.83
N VAL A 99 -7.08 2.07 -5.25
CA VAL A 99 -6.24 1.96 -4.07
C VAL A 99 -4.86 1.50 -4.53
N GLU A 100 -3.83 2.31 -4.28
CA GLU A 100 -2.46 1.86 -4.52
C GLU A 100 -2.15 0.71 -3.56
N PRO A 101 -1.37 -0.29 -4.00
CA PRO A 101 -1.01 -1.37 -3.13
C PRO A 101 -0.16 -0.84 -1.99
N VAL A 102 -0.67 -1.09 -0.79
CA VAL A 102 -0.10 -0.61 0.46
C VAL A 102 0.84 -1.67 1.03
N GLY A 103 0.59 -2.95 0.73
CA GLY A 103 1.48 -4.05 1.10
C GLY A 103 1.76 -4.99 -0.07
N ILE A 104 2.95 -5.57 -0.09
CA ILE A 104 3.36 -6.62 -1.03
C ILE A 104 3.89 -7.80 -0.23
N ASP A 105 3.44 -9.00 -0.54
CA ASP A 105 3.96 -10.23 0.04
C ASP A 105 4.62 -11.07 -1.07
N LEU A 106 5.93 -11.24 -0.96
CA LEU A 106 6.77 -12.05 -1.84
C LEU A 106 7.46 -13.16 -1.05
N SER A 107 6.96 -13.48 0.14
CA SER A 107 7.56 -14.50 0.98
C SER A 107 7.67 -15.84 0.23
N TRP A 108 8.82 -16.50 0.35
CA TRP A 108 9.10 -17.81 -0.22
C TRP A 108 8.98 -17.85 -1.76
N SER A 109 9.25 -16.70 -2.39
CA SER A 109 9.35 -16.58 -3.85
C SER A 109 10.80 -16.52 -4.33
N ASP A 110 10.98 -16.60 -5.66
CA ASP A 110 12.27 -16.41 -6.32
C ASP A 110 12.67 -14.90 -6.43
N ALA A 111 12.08 -14.03 -5.62
CA ALA A 111 12.38 -12.60 -5.63
C ALA A 111 13.83 -12.32 -5.19
N ASN A 112 14.45 -11.35 -5.85
CA ASN A 112 15.81 -10.88 -5.55
C ASN A 112 15.87 -9.34 -5.55
N ASP A 113 17.06 -8.78 -5.31
CA ASP A 113 17.28 -7.34 -5.24
C ASP A 113 16.81 -6.57 -6.50
N ALA A 114 16.88 -7.17 -7.68
CA ALA A 114 16.44 -6.54 -8.92
C ALA A 114 14.91 -6.41 -8.99
N ASP A 115 14.18 -7.35 -8.39
CA ASP A 115 12.72 -7.31 -8.31
C ASP A 115 12.26 -6.29 -7.27
N VAL A 116 12.95 -6.20 -6.13
CA VAL A 116 12.76 -5.12 -5.15
C VAL A 116 13.01 -3.75 -5.78
N ALA A 117 14.06 -3.60 -6.61
CA ALA A 117 14.32 -2.36 -7.34
C ALA A 117 13.21 -1.97 -8.34
N ARG A 118 12.51 -2.95 -8.92
CA ARG A 118 11.33 -2.69 -9.77
C ARG A 118 10.14 -2.26 -8.93
N ILE A 119 9.91 -2.93 -7.80
CA ILE A 119 8.80 -2.66 -6.87
C ILE A 119 8.94 -1.29 -6.21
N ALA A 120 10.16 -0.86 -5.91
CA ALA A 120 10.47 0.43 -5.30
C ALA A 120 10.10 1.67 -6.14
N LYS A 121 9.57 1.48 -7.36
CA LYS A 121 8.90 2.55 -8.11
C LYS A 121 7.52 2.91 -7.53
N THR A 122 7.06 2.16 -6.53
CA THR A 122 5.76 2.31 -5.87
C THR A 122 5.92 3.12 -4.58
N GLU A 123 5.91 4.46 -4.69
CA GLU A 123 6.15 5.40 -3.57
C GLU A 123 5.12 5.32 -2.42
N GLN A 124 4.09 4.50 -2.58
CA GLN A 124 2.94 4.37 -1.67
C GLN A 124 2.99 3.06 -0.89
N LEU A 125 4.03 2.25 -1.10
CA LEU A 125 4.24 1.02 -0.37
C LEU A 125 4.50 1.34 1.11
N GLU A 126 3.72 0.72 2.00
CA GLU A 126 3.85 0.84 3.44
C GLU A 126 4.30 -0.48 4.09
N GLY A 127 4.04 -1.62 3.46
CA GLY A 127 4.45 -2.95 3.93
C GLY A 127 5.09 -3.79 2.84
N ILE A 128 6.14 -4.55 3.17
CA ILE A 128 6.65 -5.59 2.28
C ILE A 128 7.13 -6.79 3.09
N SER A 129 6.75 -8.00 2.69
CA SER A 129 7.44 -9.21 3.15
C SER A 129 8.21 -9.85 2.01
N LEU A 130 9.47 -10.19 2.33
CA LEU A 130 10.46 -10.84 1.49
C LEU A 130 11.01 -12.07 2.22
N ASP A 131 10.27 -12.62 3.17
CA ASP A 131 10.73 -13.74 3.99
C ASP A 131 11.13 -14.93 3.11
N GLY A 132 12.29 -15.54 3.34
CA GLY A 132 12.75 -16.71 2.59
C GLY A 132 13.03 -16.46 1.10
N THR A 133 13.34 -15.22 0.73
CA THR A 133 13.75 -14.84 -0.64
C THR A 133 15.26 -14.61 -0.74
N ASP A 134 15.79 -14.50 -1.97
CA ASP A 134 17.23 -14.31 -2.26
C ASP A 134 17.67 -12.83 -2.15
N VAL A 135 17.00 -12.03 -1.32
CA VAL A 135 17.32 -10.61 -1.13
C VAL A 135 18.50 -10.39 -0.19
N THR A 136 19.25 -9.31 -0.43
CA THR A 136 20.43 -8.91 0.33
C THR A 136 20.29 -7.49 0.91
N ASP A 137 21.35 -6.99 1.56
CA ASP A 137 21.42 -5.62 2.06
C ASP A 137 21.14 -4.56 0.96
N GLU A 138 21.36 -4.89 -0.32
CA GLU A 138 21.08 -3.99 -1.45
C GLU A 138 19.57 -3.78 -1.67
N ALA A 139 18.74 -4.82 -1.55
CA ALA A 139 17.29 -4.66 -1.53
C ALA A 139 16.85 -3.72 -0.41
N VAL A 140 17.40 -3.91 0.79
CA VAL A 140 17.07 -3.10 1.97
C VAL A 140 17.48 -1.64 1.77
N ARG A 141 18.66 -1.39 1.18
CA ARG A 141 19.12 -0.05 0.80
C ARG A 141 18.11 0.64 -0.13
N VAL A 142 17.53 -0.10 -1.07
CA VAL A 142 16.50 0.42 -1.97
C VAL A 142 15.18 0.66 -1.24
N LEU A 143 14.73 -0.28 -0.40
CA LEU A 143 13.51 -0.12 0.40
C LEU A 143 13.56 1.10 1.33
N ALA A 144 14.73 1.41 1.88
CA ALA A 144 14.95 2.60 2.72
C ALA A 144 14.72 3.93 1.99
N THR A 145 14.64 3.94 0.66
CA THR A 145 14.30 5.14 -0.12
C THR A 145 12.79 5.40 -0.21
N LEU A 146 11.96 4.44 0.20
CA LEU A 146 10.51 4.53 0.09
C LEU A 146 9.94 5.36 1.25
N PRO A 147 9.20 6.45 0.96
CA PRO A 147 8.86 7.46 1.96
C PRO A 147 7.78 7.05 2.96
N ARG A 148 7.15 5.87 2.78
CA ARG A 148 5.99 5.44 3.56
C ARG A 148 6.11 4.05 4.17
N ILE A 149 7.25 3.38 4.03
CA ILE A 149 7.44 2.05 4.61
C ILE A 149 7.32 2.10 6.13
N ARG A 150 6.56 1.15 6.67
CA ARG A 150 6.29 0.92 8.09
C ARG A 150 6.51 -0.53 8.51
N SER A 151 6.31 -1.48 7.61
CA SER A 151 6.42 -2.91 7.91
C SER A 151 7.34 -3.61 6.91
N ILE A 152 8.34 -4.34 7.41
CA ILE A 152 9.31 -5.08 6.60
C ILE A 152 9.51 -6.49 7.19
N GLY A 153 9.21 -7.52 6.40
CA GLY A 153 9.60 -8.91 6.66
C GLY A 153 10.83 -9.30 5.84
N LEU A 154 11.90 -9.72 6.52
CA LEU A 154 13.17 -10.17 5.94
C LEU A 154 13.67 -11.47 6.61
N SER A 155 12.76 -12.25 7.19
CA SER A 155 13.11 -13.52 7.83
C SER A 155 13.76 -14.47 6.83
N ASN A 156 14.75 -15.26 7.23
CA ASN A 156 15.39 -16.25 6.34
C ASN A 156 15.98 -15.65 5.04
N THR A 157 16.50 -14.42 5.08
CA THR A 157 17.13 -13.75 3.93
C THR A 157 18.65 -13.60 4.10
N GLY A 158 19.34 -13.16 3.04
CA GLY A 158 20.79 -12.95 3.04
C GLY A 158 21.26 -11.64 3.68
N ILE A 159 20.44 -10.98 4.51
CA ILE A 159 20.78 -9.69 5.12
C ILE A 159 21.79 -9.82 6.27
N THR A 160 22.49 -8.71 6.52
CA THR A 160 23.51 -8.55 7.56
C THR A 160 23.28 -7.28 8.39
N ASP A 161 24.21 -6.96 9.29
CA ASP A 161 24.20 -5.70 10.06
C ASP A 161 24.14 -4.44 9.16
N VAL A 162 24.58 -4.53 7.90
CA VAL A 162 24.51 -3.43 6.93
C VAL A 162 23.06 -3.08 6.58
N ALA A 163 22.16 -4.06 6.46
CA ALA A 163 20.74 -3.80 6.28
C ALA A 163 20.17 -2.94 7.41
N LEU A 164 20.53 -3.23 8.67
CA LEU A 164 20.03 -2.47 9.82
C LEU A 164 20.49 -1.00 9.82
N GLN A 165 21.68 -0.72 9.29
CA GLN A 165 22.12 0.66 9.06
C GLN A 165 21.18 1.40 8.09
N HIS A 166 20.74 0.75 7.01
CA HIS A 166 19.79 1.35 6.07
C HIS A 166 18.39 1.50 6.69
N LEU A 167 17.91 0.47 7.40
CA LEU A 167 16.60 0.51 8.06
C LEU A 167 16.49 1.60 9.13
N SER A 168 17.59 1.92 9.82
CA SER A 168 17.63 3.03 10.80
C SER A 168 17.24 4.40 10.23
N THR A 169 17.31 4.57 8.90
CA THR A 169 16.90 5.82 8.23
C THR A 169 15.39 5.94 8.05
N ILE A 170 14.65 4.84 8.21
CA ILE A 170 13.20 4.78 8.08
C ILE A 170 12.57 5.11 9.44
N SER A 171 12.52 6.40 9.79
CA SER A 171 12.03 6.87 11.10
C SER A 171 10.57 6.54 11.42
N GLY A 172 9.83 6.00 10.45
CA GLY A 172 8.44 5.57 10.59
C GLY A 172 8.24 4.06 10.60
N LEU A 173 9.32 3.27 10.70
CA LEU A 173 9.28 1.82 10.75
C LEU A 173 8.65 1.36 12.07
N GLU A 174 7.62 0.53 11.98
CA GLU A 174 6.80 0.03 13.10
C GLU A 174 7.02 -1.47 13.31
N ASP A 175 7.16 -2.25 12.24
CA ASP A 175 7.28 -3.70 12.30
C ASP A 175 8.49 -4.18 11.49
N LEU A 176 9.35 -4.98 12.11
CA LEU A 176 10.54 -5.52 11.47
C LEU A 176 10.77 -6.98 11.87
N ASP A 177 10.84 -7.87 10.87
CA ASP A 177 11.33 -9.24 11.06
C ASP A 177 12.69 -9.41 10.40
N VAL A 178 13.70 -9.76 11.20
CA VAL A 178 15.04 -10.15 10.72
C VAL A 178 15.47 -11.51 11.29
N SER A 179 14.50 -12.33 11.70
CA SER A 179 14.75 -13.66 12.26
C SER A 179 15.43 -14.59 11.25
N ASN A 180 16.20 -15.56 11.73
CA ASN A 180 16.95 -16.49 10.88
C ASN A 180 17.92 -15.80 9.91
N THR A 181 18.56 -14.71 10.36
CA THR A 181 19.56 -13.98 9.58
C THR A 181 20.88 -13.86 10.35
N THR A 182 21.89 -13.24 9.73
CA THR A 182 23.21 -13.06 10.34
C THR A 182 23.36 -11.80 11.19
N VAL A 183 22.25 -11.09 11.45
CA VAL A 183 22.22 -9.89 12.30
C VAL A 183 22.81 -10.17 13.68
N SER A 184 23.63 -9.23 14.17
CA SER A 184 24.36 -9.33 15.43
C SER A 184 24.06 -8.16 16.37
N ASP A 185 24.65 -8.21 17.57
CA ASP A 185 24.60 -7.11 18.54
C ASP A 185 25.11 -5.78 17.99
N GLU A 186 26.03 -5.78 17.02
CA GLU A 186 26.54 -4.54 16.41
C GLU A 186 25.50 -3.93 15.46
N GLY A 187 24.80 -4.76 14.67
CA GLY A 187 23.71 -4.30 13.81
C GLY A 187 22.57 -3.66 14.60
N LEU A 188 22.20 -4.24 15.75
CA LEU A 188 21.11 -3.73 16.59
C LEU A 188 21.32 -2.30 17.08
N ARG A 189 22.58 -1.85 17.20
CA ARG A 189 22.90 -0.48 17.66
C ARG A 189 22.29 0.58 16.76
N HIS A 190 22.05 0.26 15.49
CA HIS A 190 21.41 1.15 14.53
C HIS A 190 19.91 1.34 14.80
N LEU A 191 19.26 0.40 15.49
CA LEU A 191 17.82 0.44 15.74
C LEU A 191 17.47 1.12 17.07
N GLU A 192 18.44 1.41 17.94
CA GLU A 192 18.22 1.96 19.29
C GLU A 192 17.43 3.29 19.29
N GLU A 193 17.52 4.07 18.22
CA GLU A 193 16.82 5.36 18.08
C GLU A 193 15.50 5.28 17.28
N LEU A 194 15.12 4.09 16.79
CA LEU A 194 13.86 3.86 16.07
C LEU A 194 12.69 3.72 17.04
N HIS A 195 12.35 4.81 17.73
CA HIS A 195 11.26 4.87 18.71
C HIS A 195 9.87 4.60 18.14
N SER A 196 9.72 4.57 16.81
CA SER A 196 8.50 4.16 16.12
C SER A 196 8.28 2.65 16.13
N LEU A 197 9.33 1.87 16.37
CA LEU A 197 9.30 0.41 16.30
C LEU A 197 8.43 -0.17 17.42
N LYS A 198 7.47 -1.00 17.03
CA LYS A 198 6.50 -1.66 17.89
C LYS A 198 6.76 -3.15 17.99
N ASN A 199 7.16 -3.79 16.90
CA ASN A 199 7.46 -5.21 16.86
C ASN A 199 8.82 -5.45 16.17
N LEU A 200 9.68 -6.21 16.85
CA LEU A 200 10.99 -6.58 16.35
C LEU A 200 11.21 -8.08 16.60
N ASN A 201 11.34 -8.86 15.53
CA ASN A 201 11.65 -10.28 15.63
C ASN A 201 13.14 -10.56 15.35
N LEU A 202 13.84 -11.10 16.35
CA LEU A 202 15.28 -11.40 16.37
C LEU A 202 15.56 -12.89 16.60
N VAL A 203 14.54 -13.74 16.46
CA VAL A 203 14.66 -15.19 16.68
C VAL A 203 15.69 -15.79 15.73
N GLU A 204 16.53 -16.70 16.23
CA GLU A 204 17.56 -17.38 15.44
C GLU A 204 18.52 -16.40 14.71
N THR A 205 18.84 -15.26 15.34
CA THR A 205 19.89 -14.33 14.88
C THR A 205 21.20 -14.53 15.67
N GLY A 206 22.25 -13.79 15.29
CA GLY A 206 23.50 -13.70 16.05
C GLY A 206 23.44 -12.77 17.27
N VAL A 207 22.26 -12.27 17.64
CA VAL A 207 22.04 -11.38 18.79
C VAL A 207 22.20 -12.16 20.09
N THR A 208 23.00 -11.62 21.01
CA THR A 208 23.20 -12.18 22.35
C THR A 208 22.21 -11.60 23.35
N GLU A 209 22.15 -12.21 24.55
CA GLU A 209 21.35 -11.68 25.66
C GLU A 209 21.72 -10.22 25.99
N ALA A 210 23.00 -9.86 25.85
CA ALA A 210 23.45 -8.49 26.09
C ALA A 210 22.92 -7.51 25.04
N GLY A 211 22.86 -7.91 23.76
CA GLY A 211 22.24 -7.13 22.69
C GLY A 211 20.74 -6.97 22.89
N TYR A 212 20.04 -8.06 23.20
CA TYR A 212 18.62 -8.06 23.53
C TYR A 212 18.28 -7.11 24.69
N MET A 213 19.01 -7.22 25.81
CA MET A 213 18.79 -6.34 26.98
C MET A 213 19.02 -4.87 26.63
N ARG A 214 20.00 -4.57 25.78
CA ARG A 214 20.30 -3.21 25.33
C ARG A 214 19.16 -2.65 24.48
N ILE A 215 18.71 -3.38 23.45
CA ILE A 215 17.65 -2.90 22.57
C ILE A 215 16.31 -2.79 23.31
N GLN A 216 16.01 -3.70 24.23
CA GLN A 216 14.80 -3.63 25.07
C GLN A 216 14.83 -2.42 26.02
N ALA A 217 16.01 -2.04 26.53
CA ALA A 217 16.17 -0.85 27.35
C ALA A 217 16.04 0.45 26.52
N ALA A 218 16.54 0.46 25.29
CA ALA A 218 16.42 1.58 24.36
C ALA A 218 14.97 1.76 23.86
N LEU A 219 14.28 0.65 23.58
CA LEU A 219 12.93 0.62 23.01
C LEU A 219 11.94 -0.07 23.99
N PRO A 220 11.60 0.56 25.14
CA PRO A 220 10.81 -0.08 26.18
C PRO A 220 9.35 -0.40 25.78
N ASN A 221 8.84 0.22 24.72
CA ASN A 221 7.51 -0.02 24.19
C ASN A 221 7.50 -1.00 22.99
N CYS A 222 8.67 -1.44 22.54
CA CYS A 222 8.81 -2.41 21.46
C CYS A 222 8.70 -3.82 22.04
N ILE A 223 7.88 -4.65 21.40
CA ILE A 223 7.79 -6.07 21.65
C ILE A 223 8.92 -6.73 20.86
N VAL A 224 9.91 -7.25 21.59
CA VAL A 224 11.08 -7.89 20.99
C VAL A 224 10.99 -9.41 21.18
N GLY A 225 10.86 -10.14 20.07
CA GLY A 225 10.95 -11.60 20.05
C GLY A 225 12.39 -12.04 19.94
N TRP A 226 12.91 -12.69 20.98
CA TRP A 226 14.29 -13.21 21.03
C TRP A 226 14.31 -14.47 21.89
N TRP A 227 14.57 -15.64 21.29
CA TRP A 227 14.70 -16.94 21.96
C TRP A 227 15.52 -17.93 21.13
#